data_AF-A0AA90ST57-F1
#
_entry.id   AF-A0AA90ST57-F1
#
_cell.length_a   1.000
_cell.length_b   1.000
_cell.length_c   1.000
_cell.angle_alpha   90.00
_cell.angle_beta   90.00
_cell.angle_gamma   90.00
#
_symmetry.space_group_name_H-M   'P 1'
#
loop_
_entity.id
_entity.type
_entity.pdbx_description
1 polymer ?
#
loop_
_entity_poly.entity_id
_entity_poly.type
_entity_poly.pdbx_seq_one_letter_code
_entity_poly.pdbx_strand_id
1 'polypeptide(L)'
;MINAKKTRIQFKDSRQDVTGLIVNKKPNVKKEYWRTVKSQCNRLFRTGEFIKKTDKGELKGNNNVLEGQLNFIDQVDLYNRRRQKPPLNPIYQRVGTNNAKDLLSGREKTFRKFLFYRLFYANTAPTILCEGKTDNIYLKCAISKLVGHYPSLAKGKTKTDPYKLLVRFVKYSNRTRFLLQLHGGVSYLCKFTNYFDKHYQFYKAPLPKEPVIMILDNDSGPTDLLNAAEKHGSEIIYPKKITKEEGMRKADFIHVMHNLYIVLTPLGKAKETEIEDLFDPDTKEIKLRGKSFNPGKNFDKDSEYGKEYFAKKVVKAQKVDINFDGFKPLLDRVTEVIKHYQGIVSDR
;
A
#
# COMPACT_ATOMS: atom_id res chain seq x y z
N MET A 1 -22.94 17.75 -44.17
CA MET A 1 -22.06 17.07 -45.14
C MET A 1 -21.35 15.92 -44.41
N ILE A 2 -21.56 14.66 -44.82
CA ILE A 2 -20.92 13.49 -44.19
C ILE A 2 -19.59 13.21 -44.90
N ASN A 3 -18.50 13.05 -44.16
CA ASN A 3 -17.18 12.80 -44.75
C ASN A 3 -17.08 11.35 -45.27
N ALA A 4 -17.24 11.17 -46.58
CA ALA A 4 -17.20 9.87 -47.27
C ALA A 4 -15.94 9.03 -46.99
N LYS A 5 -14.78 9.66 -46.71
CA LYS A 5 -13.53 8.94 -46.37
C LYS A 5 -13.53 8.36 -44.95
N LYS A 6 -14.45 8.81 -44.08
CA LYS A 6 -14.59 8.39 -42.68
C LYS A 6 -15.87 7.60 -42.41
N THR A 7 -16.75 7.42 -43.39
CA THR A 7 -17.95 6.60 -43.25
C THR A 7 -17.65 5.14 -43.58
N ARG A 8 -17.95 4.24 -42.62
CA ARG A 8 -17.86 2.78 -42.82
C ARG A 8 -19.16 2.15 -42.30
N ILE A 9 -19.82 1.34 -43.11
CA ILE A 9 -20.99 0.57 -42.70
C ILE A 9 -20.49 -0.77 -42.14
N GLN A 10 -20.85 -1.08 -40.89
CA GLN A 10 -20.54 -2.35 -40.26
C GLN A 10 -21.79 -2.89 -39.56
N PHE A 11 -21.96 -4.21 -39.57
CA PHE A 11 -23.05 -4.84 -38.82
C PHE A 11 -22.92 -4.60 -37.32
N LYS A 12 -24.05 -4.45 -36.63
CA LYS A 12 -24.09 -4.24 -35.16
C LYS A 12 -23.39 -5.37 -34.38
N ASP A 13 -23.43 -6.58 -34.93
CA ASP A 13 -22.87 -7.79 -34.32
C ASP A 13 -21.40 -8.03 -34.72
N SER A 14 -20.88 -7.27 -35.68
CA SER A 14 -19.46 -7.26 -36.03
C SER A 14 -18.68 -6.42 -35.03
N ARG A 15 -17.48 -6.86 -34.63
CA ARG A 15 -16.63 -6.13 -33.67
C ARG A 15 -16.26 -4.75 -34.21
N GLN A 16 -16.71 -3.70 -33.53
CA GLN A 16 -16.40 -2.30 -33.86
C GLN A 16 -15.25 -1.82 -32.97
N ASP A 17 -14.14 -1.43 -33.60
CA ASP A 17 -12.93 -0.95 -32.94
C ASP A 17 -12.72 0.53 -33.24
N VAL A 18 -12.82 1.36 -32.20
CA VAL A 18 -12.62 2.81 -32.29
C VAL A 18 -11.50 3.17 -31.35
N THR A 19 -10.38 3.66 -31.90
CA THR A 19 -9.22 4.13 -31.12
C THR A 19 -8.70 3.09 -30.11
N GLY A 20 -8.80 1.79 -30.43
CA GLY A 20 -8.32 0.70 -29.58
C GLY A 20 -9.33 0.18 -28.55
N LEU A 21 -10.55 0.74 -28.51
CA LEU A 21 -11.66 0.26 -27.69
C LEU A 21 -12.70 -0.45 -28.56
N ILE A 22 -13.27 -1.52 -28.01
CA ILE A 22 -14.44 -2.19 -28.61
C ILE A 22 -15.70 -1.48 -28.13
N VAL A 23 -16.56 -1.03 -29.06
CA VAL A 23 -17.67 -0.11 -28.74
C VAL A 23 -19.08 -0.63 -29.04
N ASN A 24 -19.23 -1.88 -29.48
CA ASN A 24 -20.51 -2.45 -29.93
C ASN A 24 -21.75 -2.11 -29.08
N LYS A 25 -21.69 -2.35 -27.76
CA LYS A 25 -22.78 -2.01 -26.81
C LYS A 25 -22.31 -1.08 -25.70
N LYS A 26 -21.07 -1.26 -25.26
CA LYS A 26 -20.38 -0.46 -24.25
C LYS A 26 -18.88 -0.49 -24.54
N PRO A 27 -18.12 0.50 -24.08
CA PRO A 27 -16.66 0.46 -24.18
C PRO A 27 -16.12 -0.79 -23.52
N ASN A 28 -15.27 -1.54 -24.22
CA ASN A 28 -14.65 -2.75 -23.71
C ASN A 28 -13.23 -2.89 -24.25
N VAL A 29 -12.41 -3.64 -23.53
CA VAL A 29 -11.06 -3.97 -23.95
C VAL A 29 -11.08 -5.20 -24.85
N LYS A 30 -10.24 -5.18 -25.90
CA LYS A 30 -10.00 -6.32 -26.79
C LYS A 30 -9.69 -7.59 -26.00
N LYS A 31 -10.28 -8.73 -26.38
CA LYS A 31 -10.11 -10.01 -25.66
C LYS A 31 -8.67 -10.49 -25.73
N GLU A 32 -8.02 -10.28 -26.87
CA GLU A 32 -6.63 -10.61 -27.16
C GLU A 32 -5.68 -9.83 -26.25
N TYR A 33 -5.94 -8.53 -26.09
CA TYR A 33 -5.19 -7.67 -25.18
C TYR A 33 -5.31 -8.16 -23.73
N TRP A 34 -6.54 -8.43 -23.27
CA TRP A 34 -6.76 -8.97 -21.93
C TRP A 34 -6.08 -10.33 -21.70
N ARG A 35 -6.20 -11.26 -22.67
CA ARG A 35 -5.56 -12.58 -22.58
C ARG A 35 -4.03 -12.46 -22.50
N THR A 36 -3.45 -11.55 -23.27
CA THR A 36 -2.01 -11.26 -23.25
C THR A 36 -1.58 -10.75 -21.89
N VAL A 37 -2.21 -9.68 -21.38
CA VAL A 37 -1.91 -9.11 -20.05
C VAL A 37 -2.07 -10.16 -18.94
N LYS A 38 -3.15 -10.95 -18.99
CA LYS A 38 -3.38 -12.04 -18.02
C LYS A 38 -2.28 -13.10 -18.08
N SER A 39 -1.83 -13.49 -19.27
CA SER A 39 -0.75 -14.47 -19.44
C SER A 39 0.59 -13.95 -18.92
N GLN A 40 0.89 -12.66 -19.16
CA GLN A 40 2.08 -11.99 -18.65
C GLN A 40 2.08 -11.91 -17.13
N CYS A 41 0.93 -11.57 -16.51
CA CYS A 41 0.77 -11.62 -15.06
C CYS A 41 1.02 -13.02 -14.51
N ASN A 42 0.44 -14.06 -15.14
CA ASN A 42 0.64 -15.43 -14.68
C ASN A 42 2.11 -15.85 -14.78
N ARG A 43 2.81 -15.50 -15.87
CA ARG A 43 4.25 -15.81 -16.02
C ARG A 43 5.08 -15.07 -14.96
N LEU A 44 4.79 -13.79 -14.74
CA LEU A 44 5.42 -12.97 -13.70
C LEU A 44 5.27 -13.60 -12.31
N PHE A 45 4.06 -14.03 -11.95
CA PHE A 45 3.78 -14.64 -10.63
C PHE A 45 4.47 -15.99 -10.41
N ARG A 46 4.81 -16.69 -11.48
CA ARG A 46 5.42 -18.02 -11.42
C ARG A 46 6.93 -18.01 -11.56
N THR A 47 7.48 -17.06 -12.31
CA THR A 47 8.91 -17.07 -12.68
C THR A 47 9.65 -15.80 -12.28
N GLY A 48 8.94 -14.75 -11.84
CA GLY A 48 9.53 -13.45 -11.52
C GLY A 48 9.69 -12.52 -12.73
N GLU A 49 9.55 -13.04 -13.94
CA GLU A 49 9.74 -12.29 -15.17
C GLU A 49 8.69 -12.67 -16.24
N PHE A 50 8.59 -11.89 -17.30
CA PHE A 50 7.75 -12.21 -18.46
C PHE A 50 8.35 -11.58 -19.71
N ILE A 51 7.92 -12.04 -20.89
CA ILE A 51 8.36 -11.53 -22.18
C ILE A 51 7.25 -10.67 -22.79
N LYS A 52 7.66 -9.58 -23.46
CA LYS A 52 6.79 -8.76 -24.28
C LYS A 52 7.21 -8.91 -25.74
N LYS A 53 6.28 -9.41 -26.57
CA LYS A 53 6.43 -9.43 -28.02
C LYS A 53 6.21 -8.01 -28.56
N THR A 54 7.16 -7.54 -29.35
CA THR A 54 7.10 -6.26 -30.07
C THR A 54 7.45 -6.49 -31.53
N ASP A 55 7.20 -5.50 -32.39
CA ASP A 55 7.54 -5.59 -33.82
C ASP A 55 9.06 -5.75 -34.05
N LYS A 56 9.88 -5.36 -33.07
CA LYS A 56 11.35 -5.51 -33.05
C LYS A 56 11.81 -6.82 -32.40
N GLY A 57 10.90 -7.74 -32.07
CA GLY A 57 11.19 -9.03 -31.44
C GLY A 57 10.74 -9.14 -29.98
N GLU A 58 11.28 -10.14 -29.28
CA GLU A 58 10.97 -10.45 -27.89
C GLU A 58 11.85 -9.64 -26.91
N LEU A 59 11.21 -8.84 -26.06
CA LEU A 59 11.89 -8.02 -25.05
C LEU A 59 11.51 -8.46 -23.65
N LYS A 60 12.42 -8.25 -22.69
CA LYS A 60 12.13 -8.43 -21.26
C LYS A 60 10.98 -7.52 -20.83
N GLY A 61 10.00 -8.11 -20.16
CA GLY A 61 8.82 -7.44 -19.66
C GLY A 61 9.13 -6.39 -18.61
N ASN A 62 8.42 -5.27 -18.66
CA ASN A 62 8.53 -4.19 -17.67
C ASN A 62 7.27 -4.14 -16.79
N ASN A 63 7.45 -4.28 -15.48
CA ASN A 63 6.36 -4.27 -14.52
C ASN A 63 5.56 -2.96 -14.52
N ASN A 64 6.18 -1.81 -14.79
CA ASN A 64 5.49 -0.52 -14.88
C ASN A 64 4.58 -0.46 -16.12
N VAL A 65 5.02 -1.05 -17.24
CA VAL A 65 4.20 -1.16 -18.45
C VAL A 65 3.01 -2.07 -18.19
N LEU A 66 3.22 -3.24 -17.59
CA LEU A 66 2.15 -4.17 -17.23
C LEU A 66 1.14 -3.55 -16.25
N GLU A 67 1.61 -2.77 -15.27
CA GLU A 67 0.75 -1.98 -14.38
C GLU A 67 -0.09 -0.96 -15.18
N GLY A 68 0.50 -0.26 -16.14
CA GLY A 68 -0.22 0.65 -17.03
C GLY A 68 -1.30 -0.06 -17.86
N GLN A 69 -1.01 -1.26 -18.35
CA GLN A 69 -1.98 -2.06 -19.11
C GLN A 69 -3.16 -2.51 -18.23
N LEU A 70 -2.89 -2.96 -17.00
CA LEU A 70 -3.92 -3.33 -16.02
C LEU A 70 -4.75 -2.11 -15.59
N ASN A 71 -4.11 -0.95 -15.39
CA ASN A 71 -4.79 0.31 -15.09
C ASN A 71 -5.77 0.71 -16.18
N PHE A 72 -5.39 0.57 -17.45
CA PHE A 72 -6.29 0.83 -18.58
C PHE A 72 -7.51 -0.10 -18.57
N ILE A 73 -7.29 -1.41 -18.33
CA ILE A 73 -8.38 -2.39 -18.23
C ILE A 73 -9.32 -2.05 -17.06
N ASP A 74 -8.75 -1.76 -15.90
CA ASP A 74 -9.46 -1.36 -14.67
C ASP A 74 -10.30 -0.09 -14.90
N GLN A 75 -9.78 0.90 -15.62
CA GLN A 75 -10.51 2.12 -15.95
C GLN A 75 -11.75 1.84 -16.79
N VAL A 76 -11.65 0.97 -17.80
CA VAL A 76 -12.79 0.57 -18.64
C VAL A 76 -13.82 -0.23 -17.83
N ASP A 77 -13.35 -1.15 -16.99
CA ASP A 77 -14.22 -1.95 -16.13
C ASP A 77 -14.95 -1.07 -15.08
N LEU A 78 -14.24 -0.13 -14.45
CA LEU A 78 -14.80 0.84 -13.51
C LEU A 78 -15.82 1.76 -14.18
N TYR A 79 -15.51 2.25 -15.38
CA TYR A 79 -16.42 3.07 -16.18
C TYR A 79 -17.73 2.32 -16.47
N ASN A 80 -17.61 1.06 -16.89
CA ASN A 80 -18.77 0.20 -17.14
C ASN A 80 -19.57 -0.09 -15.87
N ARG A 81 -18.90 -0.30 -14.74
CA ARG A 81 -19.55 -0.54 -13.44
C ARG A 81 -20.40 0.65 -13.01
N ARG A 82 -19.90 1.88 -13.17
CA ARG A 82 -20.64 3.12 -12.85
C ARG A 82 -21.87 3.36 -13.73
N ARG A 83 -21.92 2.77 -14.92
CA ARG A 83 -23.03 2.90 -15.87
C ARG A 83 -24.08 1.79 -15.75
N GLN A 84 -23.87 0.81 -14.88
CA GLN A 84 -24.87 -0.21 -14.64
C GLN A 84 -26.04 0.42 -13.89
N LYS A 85 -27.24 0.36 -14.48
CA LYS A 85 -28.48 0.63 -13.73
C LYS A 85 -28.57 -0.40 -12.59
N PRO A 86 -29.09 -0.03 -11.40
CA PRO A 86 -29.41 -1.02 -10.39
C PRO A 86 -30.31 -2.10 -11.03
N PRO A 87 -30.11 -3.39 -10.69
CA PRO A 87 -30.90 -4.46 -11.28
C PRO A 87 -32.40 -4.20 -11.01
N LEU A 88 -33.25 -4.43 -12.02
CA LEU A 88 -34.70 -4.25 -11.91
C LEU A 88 -35.35 -5.16 -10.85
N ASN A 89 -34.69 -6.26 -10.47
CA ASN A 89 -35.17 -7.19 -9.46
C ASN A 89 -34.16 -7.37 -8.31
N PRO A 90 -34.48 -6.90 -7.08
CA PRO A 90 -33.62 -7.09 -5.91
C PRO A 90 -33.53 -8.56 -5.44
N ILE A 91 -34.38 -9.46 -5.96
CA ILE A 91 -34.36 -10.90 -5.64
C ILE A 91 -33.08 -11.61 -6.15
N TYR A 92 -32.47 -11.10 -7.24
CA TYR A 92 -31.17 -11.59 -7.75
C TYR A 92 -29.98 -10.78 -7.23
N GLN A 93 -30.22 -9.86 -6.29
CA GLN A 93 -29.13 -9.23 -5.55
C GLN A 93 -28.43 -10.37 -4.80
N ARG A 94 -27.10 -10.51 -4.98
CA ARG A 94 -26.31 -11.39 -4.11
C ARG A 94 -26.54 -10.90 -2.67
N VAL A 95 -27.45 -11.56 -1.99
CA VAL A 95 -27.78 -11.35 -0.59
C VAL A 95 -26.48 -11.52 0.20
N GLY A 96 -26.09 -10.47 0.93
CA GLY A 96 -25.21 -10.57 2.08
C GLY A 96 -23.82 -11.16 1.85
N THR A 97 -22.91 -10.41 1.24
CA THR A 97 -21.50 -10.48 1.67
C THR A 97 -20.92 -9.07 1.71
N ASN A 98 -20.68 -8.57 2.92
CA ASN A 98 -19.93 -7.31 3.17
C ASN A 98 -18.44 -7.41 2.75
N ASN A 99 -18.08 -8.40 1.94
CA ASN A 99 -16.72 -8.68 1.49
C ASN A 99 -16.57 -8.29 0.01
N ALA A 100 -15.87 -7.19 -0.25
CA ALA A 100 -15.52 -6.79 -1.62
C ALA A 100 -14.80 -7.88 -2.45
N LYS A 101 -14.29 -8.97 -1.84
CA LYS A 101 -13.64 -10.11 -2.51
C LYS A 101 -14.60 -10.88 -3.42
N ASP A 102 -15.88 -10.97 -3.04
CA ASP A 102 -16.91 -11.71 -3.78
C ASP A 102 -17.49 -10.88 -4.94
N LEU A 103 -17.19 -9.58 -4.95
CA LEU A 103 -17.61 -8.59 -5.95
C LEU A 103 -16.56 -8.34 -7.05
N LEU A 104 -15.36 -8.91 -6.94
CA LEU A 104 -14.31 -8.73 -7.96
C LEU A 104 -14.52 -9.66 -9.15
N SER A 105 -14.53 -9.09 -10.35
CA SER A 105 -14.44 -9.81 -11.62
C SER A 105 -13.11 -10.55 -11.77
N GLY A 106 -13.01 -11.47 -12.73
CA GLY A 106 -11.75 -12.15 -13.03
C GLY A 106 -10.61 -11.20 -13.40
N ARG A 107 -10.94 -10.05 -14.01
CA ARG A 107 -9.97 -8.98 -14.33
C ARG A 107 -9.45 -8.32 -13.06
N GLU A 108 -10.34 -7.88 -12.19
CA GLU A 108 -9.98 -7.24 -10.91
C GLU A 108 -9.26 -8.21 -9.96
N LYS A 109 -9.63 -9.50 -9.94
CA LYS A 109 -8.91 -10.52 -9.16
C LYS A 109 -7.46 -10.66 -9.64
N THR A 110 -7.23 -10.59 -10.95
CA THR A 110 -5.86 -10.63 -11.51
C THR A 110 -5.11 -9.37 -11.16
N PHE A 111 -5.75 -8.20 -11.25
CA PHE A 111 -5.11 -6.94 -10.91
C PHE A 111 -4.78 -6.85 -9.41
N ARG A 112 -5.68 -7.31 -8.53
CA ARG A 112 -5.42 -7.47 -7.11
C ARG A 112 -4.16 -8.31 -6.84
N LYS A 113 -4.03 -9.47 -7.50
CA LYS A 113 -2.83 -10.32 -7.38
C LYS A 113 -1.59 -9.57 -7.86
N PHE A 114 -1.68 -8.86 -8.98
CA PHE A 114 -0.57 -8.06 -9.48
C PHE A 114 -0.14 -6.96 -8.49
N LEU A 115 -1.09 -6.25 -7.88
CA LEU A 115 -0.79 -5.21 -6.89
C LEU A 115 -0.16 -5.80 -5.62
N PHE A 116 -0.67 -6.93 -5.12
CA PHE A 116 -0.06 -7.62 -3.99
C PHE A 116 1.37 -8.06 -4.33
N TYR A 117 1.55 -8.71 -5.49
CA TYR A 117 2.86 -9.13 -5.98
C TYR A 117 3.85 -7.97 -6.00
N ARG A 118 3.47 -6.85 -6.60
CA ARG A 118 4.34 -5.68 -6.77
C ARG A 118 4.66 -4.94 -5.46
N LEU A 119 3.72 -4.89 -4.53
CA LEU A 119 3.88 -4.11 -3.28
C LEU A 119 4.51 -4.91 -2.15
N PHE A 120 4.23 -6.21 -2.08
CA PHE A 120 4.51 -7.01 -0.88
C PHE A 120 5.35 -8.28 -1.14
N TYR A 121 5.37 -8.81 -2.36
CA TYR A 121 6.10 -10.04 -2.68
C TYR A 121 7.39 -9.80 -3.46
N ALA A 122 7.33 -9.00 -4.52
CA ALA A 122 8.46 -8.63 -5.37
C ALA A 122 8.68 -7.12 -5.31
N ASN A 123 8.60 -6.57 -4.09
CA ASN A 123 8.93 -5.19 -3.83
C ASN A 123 10.43 -4.95 -4.09
N THR A 124 10.71 -3.78 -4.66
CA THR A 124 12.05 -3.34 -5.07
C THR A 124 12.74 -2.46 -4.02
N ALA A 125 12.06 -2.25 -2.90
CA ALA A 125 12.47 -1.46 -1.77
C ALA A 125 11.67 -1.94 -0.53
N PRO A 126 12.15 -1.71 0.69
CA PRO A 126 11.37 -1.95 1.90
C PRO A 126 10.03 -1.23 1.82
N THR A 127 8.93 -1.97 2.00
CA THR A 127 7.57 -1.42 1.88
C THR A 127 7.00 -1.14 3.28
N ILE A 128 6.65 0.12 3.56
CA ILE A 128 6.04 0.56 4.82
C ILE A 128 4.52 0.69 4.66
N LEU A 129 3.79 0.05 5.57
CA LEU A 129 2.33 0.08 5.69
C LEU A 129 1.94 0.64 7.07
N CYS A 130 1.64 1.93 7.13
CA CYS A 130 1.20 2.60 8.38
C CYS A 130 -0.29 2.41 8.62
N GLU A 131 -0.80 2.64 9.83
CA GLU A 131 -2.24 2.63 10.10
C GLU A 131 -3.01 3.68 9.28
N GLY A 132 -2.51 4.91 9.27
CA GLY A 132 -3.15 6.08 8.68
C GLY A 132 -2.46 6.62 7.42
N LYS A 133 -3.18 7.47 6.69
CA LYS A 133 -2.60 8.24 5.57
C LYS A 133 -1.72 9.41 6.02
N THR A 134 -1.91 9.87 7.26
CA THR A 134 -1.21 10.99 7.91
C THR A 134 0.20 10.59 8.31
N ASP A 135 0.36 9.37 8.79
CA ASP A 135 1.61 8.76 9.25
C ASP A 135 2.65 8.72 8.12
N ASN A 136 2.18 8.38 6.90
CA ASN A 136 2.97 8.45 5.68
C ASN A 136 3.58 9.84 5.44
N ILE A 137 2.92 10.92 5.88
CA ILE A 137 3.42 12.29 5.74
C ILE A 137 4.46 12.57 6.82
N TYR A 138 4.17 12.23 8.08
CA TYR A 138 5.08 12.43 9.20
C TYR A 138 6.41 11.71 8.96
N LEU A 139 6.36 10.40 8.66
CA LEU A 139 7.55 9.59 8.45
C LEU A 139 8.37 10.06 7.24
N LYS A 140 7.73 10.49 6.16
CA LYS A 140 8.45 11.09 5.02
C LYS A 140 9.13 12.40 5.38
N CYS A 141 8.52 13.20 6.24
CA CYS A 141 9.13 14.45 6.72
C CYS A 141 10.31 14.15 7.64
N ALA A 142 10.11 13.26 8.62
CA ALA A 142 11.14 12.79 9.56
C ALA A 142 12.35 12.20 8.85
N ILE A 143 12.16 11.19 7.98
CA ILE A 143 13.25 10.56 7.22
C ILE A 143 14.02 11.59 6.39
N SER A 144 13.31 12.53 5.78
CA SER A 144 13.97 13.53 4.94
C SER A 144 14.72 14.58 5.76
N LYS A 145 14.31 14.88 7.00
CA LYS A 145 15.06 15.77 7.90
C LYS A 145 16.24 15.07 8.55
N LEU A 146 16.06 13.82 8.93
CA LEU A 146 17.08 12.98 9.57
C LEU A 146 17.91 12.18 8.56
N VAL A 147 17.94 12.58 7.28
CA VAL A 147 18.56 11.81 6.20
C VAL A 147 20.04 11.50 6.44
N GLY A 148 20.77 12.38 7.13
CA GLY A 148 22.17 12.13 7.50
C GLY A 148 22.36 10.98 8.50
N HIS A 149 21.34 10.70 9.34
CA HIS A 149 21.35 9.61 10.31
C HIS A 149 20.83 8.29 9.72
N TYR A 150 20.01 8.35 8.66
CA TYR A 150 19.33 7.18 8.08
C TYR A 150 19.63 6.98 6.58
N PRO A 151 20.88 6.71 6.20
CA PRO A 151 21.26 6.52 4.78
C PRO A 151 20.62 5.27 4.15
N SER A 152 20.18 4.30 4.96
CA SER A 152 19.42 3.12 4.52
C SER A 152 17.98 3.46 4.10
N LEU A 153 17.41 4.56 4.60
CA LEU A 153 16.02 4.95 4.36
C LEU A 153 15.89 6.02 3.27
N ALA A 154 16.89 6.88 3.11
CA ALA A 154 16.91 7.91 2.07
C ALA A 154 18.33 8.33 1.69
N LYS A 155 18.46 8.82 0.45
CA LYS A 155 19.64 9.55 -0.02
C LYS A 155 19.35 11.05 0.02
N GLY A 156 20.25 11.80 0.68
CA GLY A 156 20.21 13.25 0.73
C GLY A 156 20.32 13.88 -0.66
N LYS A 157 19.82 15.10 -0.81
CA LYS A 157 20.01 15.87 -2.04
C LYS A 157 21.48 16.31 -2.13
N THR A 158 22.14 16.03 -3.25
CA THR A 158 23.47 16.56 -3.57
C THR A 158 23.34 17.60 -4.70
N LYS A 159 24.47 18.19 -5.14
CA LYS A 159 24.47 19.09 -6.31
C LYS A 159 24.04 18.35 -7.60
N THR A 160 24.36 17.06 -7.70
CA THR A 160 24.13 16.22 -8.88
C THR A 160 22.85 15.39 -8.78
N ASP A 161 22.47 14.96 -7.58
CA ASP A 161 21.41 13.99 -7.37
C ASP A 161 20.26 14.56 -6.54
N PRO A 162 19.00 14.38 -6.99
CA PRO A 162 17.85 14.78 -6.21
C PRO A 162 17.70 13.89 -4.98
N TYR A 163 17.04 14.43 -3.94
CA TYR A 163 16.62 13.65 -2.79
C TYR A 163 15.84 12.41 -3.24
N LYS A 164 16.22 11.24 -2.73
CA LYS A 164 15.60 9.97 -3.09
C LYS A 164 15.29 9.15 -1.85
N LEU A 165 14.01 8.87 -1.64
CA LEU A 165 13.58 7.93 -0.62
C LEU A 165 13.91 6.49 -1.09
N LEU A 166 14.53 5.70 -0.23
CA LEU A 166 14.90 4.30 -0.49
C LEU A 166 13.85 3.30 0.00
N VAL A 167 12.86 3.76 0.77
CA VAL A 167 11.69 2.97 1.19
C VAL A 167 10.43 3.37 0.43
N ARG A 168 9.44 2.47 0.40
CA ARG A 168 8.16 2.67 -0.29
C ARG A 168 7.01 2.71 0.71
N PHE A 169 6.34 3.86 0.80
CA PHE A 169 5.09 3.96 1.57
C PHE A 169 3.88 3.55 0.74
N VAL A 170 3.06 2.63 1.25
CA VAL A 170 1.80 2.23 0.63
C VAL A 170 0.82 3.41 0.65
N LYS A 171 0.28 3.75 -0.53
CA LYS A 171 -0.72 4.80 -0.66
C LYS A 171 -2.12 4.22 -0.53
N TYR A 172 -2.92 4.83 0.34
CA TYR A 172 -4.35 4.55 0.51
C TYR A 172 -5.22 5.14 -0.61
N SER A 173 -4.87 4.83 -1.87
CA SER A 173 -5.65 5.27 -3.03
C SER A 173 -6.98 4.51 -3.11
N ASN A 174 -8.00 5.09 -3.74
CA ASN A 174 -9.30 4.41 -3.94
C ASN A 174 -9.13 3.01 -4.57
N ARG A 175 -8.14 2.85 -5.45
CA ARG A 175 -7.81 1.56 -6.06
C ARG A 175 -7.19 0.58 -5.05
N THR A 176 -6.21 1.01 -4.27
CA THR A 176 -5.58 0.18 -3.23
C THR A 176 -6.61 -0.27 -2.20
N ARG A 177 -7.48 0.65 -1.77
CA ARG A 177 -8.60 0.38 -0.87
C ARG A 177 -9.54 -0.66 -1.46
N PHE A 178 -10.00 -0.46 -2.69
CA PHE A 178 -10.94 -1.37 -3.34
C PHE A 178 -10.35 -2.77 -3.65
N LEU A 179 -9.17 -2.84 -4.27
CA LEU A 179 -8.60 -4.10 -4.75
C LEU A 179 -7.89 -4.88 -3.64
N LEU A 180 -7.17 -4.22 -2.75
CA LEU A 180 -6.42 -4.87 -1.66
C LEU A 180 -7.18 -4.87 -0.33
N GLN A 181 -8.30 -4.16 -0.22
CA GLN A 181 -9.04 -3.97 1.03
C GLN A 181 -8.20 -3.31 2.13
N LEU A 182 -7.21 -2.51 1.75
CA LEU A 182 -6.39 -1.72 2.66
C LEU A 182 -6.98 -0.32 2.75
N HIS A 183 -7.92 -0.11 3.67
CA HIS A 183 -8.62 1.17 3.87
C HIS A 183 -7.90 2.11 4.86
N GLY A 184 -6.88 1.63 5.55
CA GLY A 184 -6.32 2.26 6.74
C GLY A 184 -7.08 1.79 7.99
N GLY A 185 -6.43 1.87 9.15
CA GLY A 185 -6.95 1.37 10.42
C GLY A 185 -6.59 -0.09 10.70
N VAL A 186 -6.42 -0.42 11.99
CA VAL A 186 -5.97 -1.73 12.47
C VAL A 186 -6.82 -2.90 11.96
N SER A 187 -8.15 -2.77 11.89
CA SER A 187 -9.03 -3.88 11.52
C SER A 187 -8.79 -4.41 10.10
N TYR A 188 -8.43 -3.54 9.15
CA TYR A 188 -8.05 -3.93 7.79
C TYR A 188 -6.66 -4.55 7.74
N LEU A 189 -5.76 -4.08 8.60
CA LEU A 189 -4.40 -4.60 8.74
C LEU A 189 -4.41 -6.01 9.36
N CYS A 190 -5.27 -6.27 10.36
CA CYS A 190 -5.48 -7.61 10.91
C CYS A 190 -5.96 -8.59 9.82
N LYS A 191 -6.94 -8.18 8.99
CA LYS A 191 -7.36 -8.99 7.82
C LYS A 191 -6.20 -9.20 6.85
N PHE A 192 -5.40 -8.18 6.59
CA PHE A 192 -4.23 -8.30 5.71
C PHE A 192 -3.24 -9.33 6.23
N THR A 193 -2.88 -9.27 7.52
CA THR A 193 -2.00 -10.24 8.20
C THR A 193 -2.52 -11.67 8.06
N ASN A 194 -3.80 -11.90 8.40
CA ASN A 194 -4.43 -13.23 8.33
C ASN A 194 -4.42 -13.86 6.92
N TYR A 195 -4.48 -13.04 5.86
CA TYR A 195 -4.44 -13.52 4.48
C TYR A 195 -3.05 -13.46 3.84
N PHE A 196 -2.04 -12.94 4.55
CA PHE A 196 -0.72 -12.69 4.00
C PHE A 196 -0.07 -13.98 3.53
N ASP A 197 -0.01 -15.00 4.39
CA ASP A 197 0.56 -16.31 4.06
C ASP A 197 -0.11 -16.95 2.84
N LYS A 198 -1.45 -17.01 2.81
CA LYS A 198 -2.21 -17.52 1.67
C LYS A 198 -1.91 -16.77 0.37
N HIS A 199 -1.74 -15.45 0.45
CA HIS A 199 -1.37 -14.65 -0.71
C HIS A 199 0.07 -14.89 -1.12
N TYR A 200 0.99 -14.99 -0.16
CA TYR A 200 2.39 -15.28 -0.39
C TYR A 200 2.59 -16.63 -1.12
N GLN A 201 1.98 -17.70 -0.62
CA GLN A 201 2.10 -19.05 -1.16
C GLN A 201 1.57 -19.22 -2.60
N PHE A 202 0.68 -18.31 -3.04
CA PHE A 202 0.17 -18.31 -4.41
C PHE A 202 1.28 -18.07 -5.44
N TYR A 203 2.28 -17.25 -5.09
CA TYR A 203 3.39 -16.92 -5.99
C TYR A 203 4.47 -18.00 -5.93
N LYS A 204 5.08 -18.28 -7.09
CA LYS A 204 6.21 -19.22 -7.25
C LYS A 204 7.45 -18.54 -7.83
N ALA A 205 7.38 -17.22 -7.98
CA ALA A 205 8.50 -16.38 -8.35
C ALA A 205 9.63 -16.46 -7.29
N PRO A 206 10.84 -15.94 -7.59
CA PRO A 206 11.90 -15.83 -6.60
C PRO A 206 11.43 -15.16 -5.32
N LEU A 207 12.01 -15.58 -4.19
CA LEU A 207 11.67 -15.08 -2.87
C LEU A 207 11.84 -13.54 -2.82
N PRO A 208 11.04 -12.85 -1.99
CA PRO A 208 11.18 -11.42 -1.81
C PRO A 208 12.61 -11.07 -1.39
N LYS A 209 13.09 -9.92 -1.88
CA LYS A 209 14.40 -9.37 -1.53
C LYS A 209 14.32 -8.27 -0.48
N GLU A 210 13.11 -7.82 -0.17
CA GLU A 210 12.87 -6.63 0.64
C GLU A 210 11.72 -6.87 1.63
N PRO A 211 11.80 -6.32 2.86
CA PRO A 211 10.77 -6.52 3.87
C PRO A 211 9.52 -5.68 3.62
N VAL A 212 8.42 -6.14 4.18
CA VAL A 212 7.16 -5.40 4.37
C VAL A 212 7.03 -5.10 5.86
N ILE A 213 6.96 -3.82 6.19
CA ILE A 213 7.00 -3.32 7.58
C ILE A 213 5.69 -2.62 7.87
N MET A 214 4.92 -3.18 8.80
CA MET A 214 3.70 -2.56 9.32
C MET A 214 4.06 -1.68 10.51
N ILE A 215 3.70 -0.40 10.45
CA ILE A 215 3.90 0.54 11.55
C ILE A 215 2.55 0.85 12.18
N LEU A 216 2.42 0.60 13.47
CA LEU A 216 1.17 0.75 14.23
C LEU A 216 1.43 1.59 15.47
N ASP A 217 0.38 2.29 15.93
CA ASP A 217 0.36 2.90 17.25
C ASP A 217 0.44 1.81 18.32
N ASN A 218 1.05 2.12 19.45
CA ASN A 218 1.24 1.22 20.58
C ASN A 218 0.21 1.54 21.65
N ASP A 219 -1.06 1.44 21.29
CA ASP A 219 -2.22 1.62 22.15
C ASP A 219 -3.02 0.30 22.21
N SER A 220 -4.21 0.29 22.77
CA SER A 220 -5.09 -0.89 22.74
C SER A 220 -5.49 -1.36 21.33
N GLY A 221 -5.40 -0.49 20.30
CA GLY A 221 -5.82 -0.73 18.92
C GLY A 221 -5.27 -2.01 18.26
N PRO A 222 -3.94 -2.23 18.17
CA PRO A 222 -3.33 -3.38 17.51
C PRO A 222 -3.49 -4.73 18.21
N THR A 223 -4.16 -4.82 19.36
CA THR A 223 -4.24 -6.06 20.16
C THR A 223 -4.73 -7.25 19.33
N ASP A 224 -5.82 -7.10 18.57
CA ASP A 224 -6.33 -8.16 17.69
C ASP A 224 -5.36 -8.56 16.58
N LEU A 225 -4.53 -7.62 16.12
CA LEU A 225 -3.54 -7.84 15.08
C LEU A 225 -2.32 -8.58 15.63
N LEU A 226 -1.89 -8.21 16.84
CA LEU A 226 -0.83 -8.92 17.57
C LEU A 226 -1.26 -10.37 17.85
N ASN A 227 -2.48 -10.56 18.36
CA ASN A 227 -3.06 -11.90 18.55
C ASN A 227 -3.20 -12.68 17.23
N ALA A 228 -3.50 -12.00 16.12
CA ALA A 228 -3.53 -12.63 14.81
C ALA A 228 -2.13 -13.06 14.34
N ALA A 229 -1.10 -12.27 14.60
CA ALA A 229 0.29 -12.66 14.35
C ALA A 229 0.67 -13.93 15.14
N GLU A 230 0.31 -13.98 16.43
CA GLU A 230 0.56 -15.14 17.30
C GLU A 230 -0.16 -16.41 16.84
N LYS A 231 -1.38 -16.30 16.33
CA LYS A 231 -2.13 -17.47 15.80
C LYS A 231 -1.42 -18.17 14.65
N HIS A 232 -0.53 -17.48 13.92
CA HIS A 232 0.27 -18.11 12.89
C HIS A 232 1.45 -18.91 13.44
N GLY A 233 1.83 -18.73 14.71
CA GLY A 233 2.81 -19.54 15.44
C GLY A 233 4.24 -19.47 14.92
N SER A 234 4.56 -18.48 14.09
CA SER A 234 5.89 -18.29 13.45
C SER A 234 6.51 -16.94 13.77
N GLU A 235 5.87 -16.18 14.67
CA GLU A 235 6.33 -14.86 15.06
C GLU A 235 7.57 -14.95 15.96
N ILE A 236 8.54 -14.07 15.70
CA ILE A 236 9.74 -13.93 16.51
C ILE A 236 9.81 -12.47 16.98
N ILE A 237 9.80 -12.29 18.29
CA ILE A 237 9.87 -10.98 18.95
C ILE A 237 11.34 -10.60 19.13
N TYR A 238 11.69 -9.37 18.77
CA TYR A 238 13.02 -8.82 18.96
C TYR A 238 13.00 -7.63 19.93
N PRO A 239 13.97 -7.55 20.86
CA PRO A 239 15.05 -8.53 21.10
C PRO A 239 14.53 -9.85 21.71
N LYS A 240 15.19 -10.98 21.42
CA LYS A 240 14.75 -12.36 21.75
C LYS A 240 14.57 -12.67 23.25
N LYS A 241 14.86 -11.73 24.15
CA LYS A 241 14.90 -11.92 25.61
C LYS A 241 13.58 -11.56 26.33
N ILE A 242 12.54 -11.12 25.61
CA ILE A 242 11.30 -10.62 26.24
C ILE A 242 10.18 -11.68 26.18
N THR A 243 9.37 -11.77 27.24
CA THR A 243 8.16 -12.61 27.34
C THR A 243 7.09 -12.18 26.33
N LYS A 244 6.18 -13.07 25.91
CA LYS A 244 5.26 -12.81 24.77
C LYS A 244 4.31 -11.61 24.99
N GLU A 245 3.54 -11.59 26.07
CA GLU A 245 2.49 -10.56 26.28
C GLU A 245 3.05 -9.19 26.67
N GLU A 246 4.03 -9.12 27.60
CA GLU A 246 4.69 -7.86 27.96
C GLU A 246 5.72 -7.41 26.89
N GLY A 247 6.18 -8.34 26.05
CA GLY A 247 7.28 -8.13 25.13
C GLY A 247 6.91 -7.72 23.73
N MET A 248 5.73 -8.05 23.22
CA MET A 248 5.31 -7.51 21.92
C MET A 248 5.22 -5.98 21.92
N ARG A 249 4.67 -5.39 22.99
CA ARG A 249 4.55 -3.93 23.14
C ARG A 249 5.89 -3.24 23.40
N LYS A 250 6.84 -3.94 24.01
CA LYS A 250 8.20 -3.45 24.27
C LYS A 250 9.20 -3.84 23.18
N ALA A 251 8.77 -4.61 22.18
CA ALA A 251 9.62 -5.08 21.09
C ALA A 251 10.18 -3.90 20.29
N ASP A 252 11.39 -4.08 19.80
CA ASP A 252 11.92 -3.23 18.74
C ASP A 252 11.19 -3.53 17.42
N PHE A 253 11.00 -4.81 17.14
CA PHE A 253 10.17 -5.28 16.04
C PHE A 253 9.72 -6.72 16.26
N ILE A 254 8.69 -7.11 15.52
CA ILE A 254 8.15 -8.47 15.50
C ILE A 254 8.28 -8.96 14.06
N HIS A 255 9.08 -10.01 13.85
CA HIS A 255 9.03 -10.76 12.59
C HIS A 255 7.79 -11.65 12.63
N VAL A 256 6.85 -11.45 11.72
CA VAL A 256 5.55 -12.16 11.79
C VAL A 256 5.60 -13.45 11.00
N MET A 257 5.95 -13.35 9.72
CA MET A 257 6.06 -14.47 8.78
C MET A 257 6.73 -13.99 7.49
N HIS A 258 7.36 -14.88 6.73
CA HIS A 258 7.96 -14.56 5.42
C HIS A 258 8.80 -13.27 5.46
N ASN A 259 8.43 -12.25 4.69
CA ASN A 259 9.02 -10.91 4.68
C ASN A 259 8.17 -9.86 5.42
N LEU A 260 7.19 -10.27 6.22
CA LEU A 260 6.29 -9.38 6.97
C LEU A 260 6.78 -9.13 8.40
N TYR A 261 6.80 -7.86 8.78
CA TYR A 261 7.22 -7.36 10.08
C TYR A 261 6.19 -6.39 10.66
N ILE A 262 6.15 -6.29 11.98
CA ILE A 262 5.43 -5.25 12.72
C ILE A 262 6.43 -4.44 13.54
N VAL A 263 6.26 -3.12 13.53
CA VAL A 263 6.95 -2.16 14.38
C VAL A 263 5.90 -1.31 15.06
N LEU A 264 5.95 -1.25 16.39
CA LEU A 264 5.08 -0.38 17.18
C LEU A 264 5.79 0.94 17.48
N THR A 265 5.02 2.00 17.70
CA THR A 265 5.55 3.26 18.24
C THR A 265 6.27 3.02 19.59
N PRO A 266 7.39 3.72 19.82
CA PRO A 266 8.20 3.54 21.02
C PRO A 266 7.48 4.07 22.26
N LEU A 267 7.29 3.23 23.29
CA LEU A 267 6.60 3.61 24.53
C LEU A 267 7.32 4.69 25.35
N GLY A 268 8.66 4.72 25.32
CA GLY A 268 9.43 5.57 26.23
C GLY A 268 9.06 5.27 27.69
N LYS A 269 8.53 6.27 28.41
CA LYS A 269 8.01 6.13 29.79
C LYS A 269 6.48 5.98 29.84
N ALA A 270 5.79 6.08 28.71
CA ALA A 270 4.34 5.99 28.63
C ALA A 270 3.86 4.53 28.58
N LYS A 271 2.58 4.31 28.89
CA LYS A 271 1.92 2.99 28.77
C LYS A 271 1.39 2.74 27.36
N GLU A 272 1.02 3.80 26.66
CA GLU A 272 0.54 3.78 25.28
C GLU A 272 1.17 4.96 24.54
N THR A 273 1.34 4.83 23.21
CA THR A 273 1.87 5.92 22.38
C THR A 273 1.26 5.87 20.98
N GLU A 274 0.87 7.03 20.46
CA GLU A 274 0.52 7.22 19.05
C GLU A 274 1.70 7.87 18.28
N ILE A 275 1.69 7.79 16.95
CA ILE A 275 2.74 8.41 16.14
C ILE A 275 2.79 9.94 16.33
N GLU A 276 1.66 10.58 16.64
CA GLU A 276 1.60 12.00 16.97
C GLU A 276 2.35 12.35 18.27
N ASP A 277 2.54 11.40 19.19
CA ASP A 277 3.28 11.63 20.43
C ASP A 277 4.80 11.77 20.21
N LEU A 278 5.28 11.47 19.00
CA LEU A 278 6.68 11.64 18.61
C LEU A 278 7.03 13.09 18.25
N PHE A 279 6.04 13.99 18.21
CA PHE A 279 6.25 15.43 18.09
C PHE A 279 6.38 16.09 19.46
N ASP A 280 7.24 17.10 19.54
CA ASP A 280 7.37 17.95 20.73
C ASP A 280 6.08 18.75 21.02
N PRO A 281 5.89 19.20 22.28
CA PRO A 281 4.73 20.00 22.67
C PRO A 281 4.55 21.25 21.81
N ASP A 282 5.63 21.99 21.53
CA ASP A 282 5.58 23.24 20.76
C ASP A 282 4.98 23.01 19.37
N THR A 283 5.39 21.93 18.70
CA THR A 283 4.85 21.52 17.39
C THR A 283 3.36 21.19 17.48
N LYS A 284 2.91 20.50 18.55
CA LYS A 284 1.50 20.14 18.76
C LYS A 284 0.63 21.36 19.12
N GLU A 285 1.22 22.39 19.71
CA GLU A 285 0.53 23.63 20.11
C GLU A 285 0.34 24.63 18.97
N ILE A 286 0.93 24.38 17.79
CA ILE A 286 0.79 25.26 16.62
C ILE A 286 -0.70 25.43 16.25
N LYS A 287 -1.17 26.69 16.33
CA LYS A 287 -2.54 27.05 15.94
C LYS A 287 -2.64 27.30 14.45
N LEU A 288 -3.70 26.79 13.83
CA LEU A 288 -4.05 27.07 12.43
C LEU A 288 -5.30 27.94 12.38
N ARG A 289 -5.13 29.22 11.99
CA ARG A 289 -6.23 30.19 11.92
C ARG A 289 -7.02 30.27 13.25
N GLY A 290 -6.30 30.30 14.36
CA GLY A 290 -6.87 30.31 15.72
C GLY A 290 -7.30 28.95 16.27
N LYS A 291 -7.36 27.90 15.44
CA LYS A 291 -7.78 26.55 15.87
C LYS A 291 -6.64 25.74 16.48
N SER A 292 -6.92 24.97 17.53
CA SER A 292 -5.97 24.06 18.19
C SER A 292 -5.96 22.67 17.53
N PHE A 293 -4.85 21.96 17.69
CA PHE A 293 -4.74 20.58 17.21
C PHE A 293 -5.48 19.62 18.14
N ASN A 294 -6.29 18.73 17.58
CA ASN A 294 -6.88 17.61 18.30
C ASN A 294 -6.61 16.29 17.53
N PRO A 295 -5.85 15.33 18.11
CA PRO A 295 -5.57 14.05 17.48
C PRO A 295 -6.78 13.08 17.53
N GLY A 296 -7.78 13.36 18.35
CA GLY A 296 -8.96 12.53 18.55
C GLY A 296 -9.84 12.40 17.30
N LYS A 297 -10.70 11.37 17.31
CA LYS A 297 -11.69 11.12 16.24
C LYS A 297 -12.82 12.15 16.24
N ASN A 298 -13.15 12.69 17.42
CA ASN A 298 -14.16 13.71 17.62
C ASN A 298 -13.46 14.99 18.09
N PHE A 299 -13.70 16.08 17.38
CA PHE A 299 -13.18 17.39 17.69
C PHE A 299 -14.15 18.44 17.16
N ASP A 300 -14.19 19.60 17.82
CA ASP A 300 -15.02 20.71 17.35
C ASP A 300 -14.37 21.32 16.10
N LYS A 301 -15.07 21.27 14.96
CA LYS A 301 -14.51 21.78 13.70
C LYS A 301 -14.36 23.30 13.70
N ASP A 302 -15.04 24.02 14.59
CA ASP A 302 -14.96 25.48 14.66
C ASP A 302 -13.75 25.96 15.46
N SER A 303 -13.42 25.28 16.56
CA SER A 303 -12.28 25.61 17.42
C SER A 303 -11.04 24.73 17.24
N GLU A 304 -11.16 23.55 16.61
CA GLU A 304 -10.09 22.55 16.51
C GLU A 304 -9.86 22.05 15.08
N TYR A 305 -8.69 21.45 14.83
CA TYR A 305 -8.37 20.78 13.58
C TYR A 305 -7.74 19.40 13.82
N GLY A 306 -8.05 18.45 12.94
CA GLY A 306 -7.61 17.05 13.08
C GLY A 306 -6.28 16.70 12.38
N LYS A 307 -5.87 15.43 12.53
CA LYS A 307 -4.61 14.84 12.02
C LYS A 307 -4.29 15.18 10.56
N GLU A 308 -5.28 15.24 9.67
CA GLU A 308 -5.03 15.55 8.25
C GLU A 308 -4.53 16.98 8.01
N TYR A 309 -5.06 17.96 8.77
CA TYR A 309 -4.61 19.34 8.69
C TYR A 309 -3.24 19.48 9.36
N PHE A 310 -3.04 18.85 10.52
CA PHE A 310 -1.75 18.81 11.19
C PHE A 310 -0.64 18.31 10.26
N ALA A 311 -0.82 17.13 9.66
CA ALA A 311 0.14 16.54 8.74
C ALA A 311 0.47 17.42 7.52
N LYS A 312 -0.56 18.03 6.90
CA LYS A 312 -0.38 18.75 5.62
C LYS A 312 0.01 20.22 5.79
N LYS A 313 -0.51 20.89 6.82
CA LYS A 313 -0.45 22.35 7.00
C LYS A 313 0.49 22.77 8.12
N VAL A 314 0.80 21.88 9.06
CA VAL A 314 1.85 22.10 10.07
C VAL A 314 3.09 21.32 9.64
N VAL A 315 3.08 20.00 9.79
CA VAL A 315 4.27 19.15 9.65
C VAL A 315 4.94 19.28 8.29
N LYS A 316 4.17 19.14 7.21
CA LYS A 316 4.73 19.22 5.86
C LYS A 316 5.14 20.64 5.45
N ALA A 317 4.42 21.66 5.92
CA ALA A 317 4.63 23.04 5.51
C ALA A 317 5.80 23.69 6.27
N GLN A 318 5.86 23.45 7.58
CA GLN A 318 6.89 23.98 8.49
C GLN A 318 7.96 22.93 8.79
N LYS A 319 8.15 21.97 7.87
CA LYS A 319 9.08 20.86 8.03
C LYS A 319 10.49 21.33 8.40
N VAL A 320 10.89 22.54 7.99
CA VAL A 320 12.22 23.08 8.27
C VAL A 320 12.47 23.34 9.74
N ASP A 321 11.44 23.79 10.44
CA ASP A 321 11.53 24.35 11.79
C ASP A 321 11.10 23.34 12.86
N ILE A 322 10.42 22.27 12.45
CA ILE A 322 9.95 21.21 13.34
C ILE A 322 11.10 20.27 13.73
N ASN A 323 11.18 19.95 15.02
CA ASN A 323 12.08 18.93 15.55
C ASN A 323 11.50 17.53 15.28
N PHE A 324 12.31 16.65 14.68
CA PHE A 324 11.92 15.27 14.38
C PHE A 324 12.66 14.24 15.23
N ASP A 325 13.41 14.65 16.26
CA ASP A 325 14.23 13.75 17.06
C ASP A 325 13.44 12.67 17.79
N GLY A 326 12.17 12.95 18.16
CA GLY A 326 11.27 11.93 18.71
C GLY A 326 10.98 10.76 17.77
N PHE A 327 11.20 10.92 16.46
CA PHE A 327 11.05 9.85 15.47
C PHE A 327 12.27 8.92 15.40
N LYS A 328 13.44 9.31 15.95
CA LYS A 328 14.67 8.51 15.85
C LYS A 328 14.49 7.07 16.33
N PRO A 329 13.91 6.78 17.52
CA PRO A 329 13.76 5.40 17.99
C PRO A 329 12.87 4.55 17.06
N LEU A 330 11.84 5.14 16.45
CA LEU A 330 11.00 4.44 15.49
C LEU A 330 11.75 4.14 14.18
N LEU A 331 12.55 5.10 13.68
CA LEU A 331 13.35 4.93 12.46
C LEU A 331 14.53 3.96 12.67
N ASP A 332 15.10 3.91 13.88
CA ASP A 332 16.10 2.94 14.29
C ASP A 332 15.51 1.52 14.17
N ARG A 333 14.33 1.28 14.75
CA ARG A 333 13.61 0.00 14.65
C ARG A 333 13.35 -0.41 13.20
N VAL A 334 12.90 0.52 12.35
CA VAL A 334 12.70 0.26 10.91
C VAL A 334 14.01 -0.12 10.22
N THR A 335 15.12 0.52 10.59
CA THR A 335 16.45 0.22 10.05
C THR A 335 16.94 -1.16 10.48
N GLU A 336 16.69 -1.54 11.74
CA GLU A 336 17.01 -2.87 12.25
C GLU A 336 16.21 -3.98 11.57
N VAL A 337 14.93 -3.75 11.24
CA VAL A 337 14.14 -4.69 10.42
C VAL A 337 14.78 -4.90 9.04
N ILE A 338 15.22 -3.83 8.39
CA ILE A 338 15.87 -3.92 7.07
C ILE A 338 17.17 -4.74 7.17
N LYS A 339 18.01 -4.46 8.17
CA LYS A 339 19.25 -5.22 8.40
C LYS A 339 18.97 -6.69 8.71
N HIS A 340 18.02 -6.96 9.60
CA HIS A 340 17.62 -8.31 9.98
C HIS A 340 17.12 -9.12 8.77
N TYR A 341 16.28 -8.53 7.92
CA TYR A 341 15.80 -9.21 6.72
C TYR A 341 16.90 -9.43 5.69
N GLN A 342 17.84 -8.49 5.53
CA GLN A 342 19.02 -8.68 4.68
C GLN A 342 19.88 -9.86 5.15
N GLY A 343 20.04 -10.06 6.46
CA GLY A 343 20.67 -11.27 7.01
C GLY A 343 19.96 -12.55 6.58
N ILE A 344 18.63 -12.61 6.75
CA ILE A 344 17.82 -13.78 6.32
C ILE A 344 17.95 -14.07 4.82
N VAL A 345 18.02 -13.03 3.99
CA VAL A 345 18.16 -13.19 2.54
C VAL A 345 19.57 -13.63 2.15
N SER A 346 20.60 -13.21 2.89
CA SER A 346 21.99 -13.56 2.60
C SER A 346 22.35 -15.00 3.01
N ASP A 347 21.67 -15.53 4.03
CA ASP A 347 21.85 -16.91 4.52
C ASP A 347 21.13 -17.98 3.66
N ARG A 348 20.43 -17.55 2.59
CA ARG A 348 19.65 -18.41 1.68
C ARG A 348 20.25 -18.41 0.28
#